data_AF-A0A183HNP4-F1
#
_entry.id   AF-A0A183HNP4-F1
#
_cell.length_a   1.000
_cell.length_b   1.000
_cell.length_c   1.000
_cell.angle_alpha   90.00
_cell.angle_beta   90.00
_cell.angle_gamma   90.00
#
_symmetry.space_group_name_H-M   'P 1'
#
loop_
_entity.id
_entity.type
_entity.pdbx_description
1 polymer ?
#
loop_
_entity_poly.entity_id
_entity_poly.type
_entity_poly.pdbx_seq_one_letter_code
_entity_poly.pdbx_strand_id
1 'polypeptide(L)'
;MNWLDDYFDWLQPFGDPPCCRMFPNRTFCPSTENSRSCISCNVEFVGGRPRSDLFYDHLTHFFSNNPSTKCAKGGHAAYGSSIKLSRRGRILSSHFMTYHTVLKTSSDFINAMTSARRIAANITAMLNKDRNGQCPIEVFPYSVFYVFYEQYMTIVMDACIQLVLSLVAIFAVTTVLLGLDPWSAFIIDLTISCILFNLIGLMYWWSIDFNAVSVVNLV
;
A
#
# COMPACT_ATOMS: atom_id res chain seq x y z
N MET A 1 1.52 12.53 -5.23
CA MET A 1 1.30 12.86 -6.66
C MET A 1 -0.07 12.33 -7.05
N ASN A 2 -0.92 13.15 -7.66
CA ASN A 2 -2.29 12.81 -8.02
C ASN A 2 -2.50 12.98 -9.54
N TRP A 3 -2.54 11.86 -10.26
CA TRP A 3 -2.71 11.87 -11.71
C TRP A 3 -4.09 12.39 -12.15
N LEU A 4 -5.12 12.23 -11.30
CA LEU A 4 -6.49 12.59 -11.64
C LEU A 4 -6.67 14.10 -11.64
N ASP A 5 -6.11 14.77 -10.63
CA ASP A 5 -6.13 16.24 -10.54
C ASP A 5 -5.30 16.86 -11.69
N ASP A 6 -4.09 16.34 -11.93
CA ASP A 6 -3.26 16.81 -13.04
C ASP A 6 -3.88 16.55 -14.41
N TYR A 7 -4.66 15.49 -14.56
CA TYR A 7 -5.44 15.23 -15.78
C TYR A 7 -6.53 16.27 -15.97
N PHE A 8 -7.28 16.61 -14.92
CA PHE A 8 -8.31 17.64 -15.00
C PHE A 8 -7.73 19.01 -15.33
N ASP A 9 -6.59 19.38 -14.72
CA ASP A 9 -5.89 20.62 -15.04
C ASP A 9 -5.38 20.63 -16.50
N TRP A 10 -4.87 19.50 -16.99
CA TRP A 10 -4.38 19.37 -18.37
C TRP A 10 -5.49 19.49 -19.42
N LEU A 11 -6.71 19.05 -19.09
CA LEU A 11 -7.88 19.17 -19.95
C LEU A 11 -8.44 20.59 -20.05
N GLN A 12 -8.14 21.46 -19.08
CA GLN A 12 -8.67 22.81 -19.08
C GLN A 12 -8.12 23.59 -20.30
N PRO A 13 -8.96 24.42 -20.95
CA PRO A 13 -8.56 25.21 -22.12
C PRO A 13 -7.72 26.45 -21.74
N PHE A 14 -7.08 26.44 -20.56
CA PHE A 14 -6.27 27.54 -20.07
C PHE A 14 -4.81 27.39 -20.52
N GLY A 15 -4.11 28.52 -20.63
CA GLY A 15 -2.72 28.60 -21.09
C GLY A 15 -2.61 29.02 -22.57
N ASP A 16 -1.42 29.50 -22.95
CA ASP A 16 -1.10 29.88 -24.33
C ASP A 16 0.22 29.24 -24.78
N PRO A 17 0.17 28.13 -25.56
CA PRO A 17 -1.02 27.40 -26.00
C PRO A 17 -1.63 26.53 -24.89
N PRO A 18 -2.93 26.17 -24.98
CA PRO A 18 -3.54 25.20 -24.07
C PRO A 18 -2.86 23.83 -24.17
N CYS A 19 -2.88 23.06 -23.08
CA CYS A 19 -2.21 21.77 -22.96
C CYS A 19 -2.85 20.68 -23.82
N CYS A 20 -4.16 20.45 -23.68
CA CYS A 20 -4.89 19.51 -24.51
C CYS A 20 -5.28 20.19 -25.83
N ARG A 21 -4.68 19.73 -26.93
CA ARG A 21 -4.99 20.19 -28.29
C ARG A 21 -5.09 19.03 -29.28
N MET A 22 -5.89 19.23 -30.32
CA MET A 22 -6.07 18.29 -31.40
C MET A 22 -5.96 18.97 -32.76
N PHE A 23 -5.48 18.22 -33.73
CA PHE A 23 -5.54 18.61 -35.14
C PHE A 23 -6.95 18.34 -35.71
N PRO A 24 -7.31 18.94 -36.86
CA PRO A 24 -8.61 18.72 -37.50
C PRO A 24 -8.84 17.26 -37.93
N ASN A 25 -7.75 16.49 -38.13
CA ASN A 25 -7.77 15.05 -38.41
C ASN A 25 -8.00 14.17 -37.17
N ARG A 26 -8.30 14.78 -36.02
CA ARG A 26 -8.48 14.14 -34.70
C ARG A 26 -7.24 13.47 -34.10
N THR A 27 -6.03 13.80 -34.56
CA THR A 27 -4.81 13.36 -33.88
C THR A 27 -4.39 14.35 -32.79
N PHE A 28 -3.74 13.86 -31.74
CA PHE A 28 -3.22 14.70 -30.67
C PHE A 28 -2.16 15.68 -31.19
N CYS A 29 -2.27 16.95 -30.79
CA CYS A 29 -1.31 18.00 -31.12
C CYS A 29 -0.41 18.29 -29.91
N PRO A 30 0.91 17.97 -29.98
CA PRO A 30 1.84 18.23 -28.88
C PRO A 30 1.92 19.72 -28.53
N SER A 31 2.16 20.05 -27.26
CA SER A 31 2.30 21.44 -26.79
C SER A 31 3.48 22.19 -27.42
N THR A 32 4.50 21.49 -27.93
CA THR A 32 5.65 22.07 -28.63
C THR A 32 5.30 22.59 -30.02
N GLU A 33 4.27 22.04 -30.65
CA GLU A 33 3.86 22.36 -32.01
C GLU A 33 3.17 23.73 -32.10
N ASN A 34 3.60 24.55 -33.06
CA ASN A 34 3.15 25.93 -33.24
C ASN A 34 2.11 26.09 -34.36
N SER A 35 1.67 24.99 -34.96
CA SER A 35 0.66 25.03 -36.02
C SER A 35 -0.64 25.70 -35.55
N ARG A 36 -1.11 26.68 -36.34
CA ARG A 36 -2.41 27.35 -36.13
C ARG A 36 -3.61 26.42 -36.30
N SER A 37 -3.40 25.24 -36.88
CA SER A 37 -4.44 24.23 -37.10
C SER A 37 -4.79 23.45 -35.82
N CYS A 38 -4.02 23.61 -34.73
CA CYS A 38 -4.29 22.94 -33.47
C CYS A 38 -5.33 23.71 -32.64
N ILE A 39 -6.47 23.07 -32.41
CA ILE A 39 -7.55 23.59 -31.57
C ILE A 39 -7.52 22.95 -30.19
N SER A 40 -7.98 23.66 -29.17
CA SER A 40 -8.13 23.09 -27.82
C SER A 40 -9.13 21.94 -27.81
N CYS A 41 -8.92 20.97 -26.92
CA CYS A 41 -9.85 19.86 -26.72
C CYS A 41 -11.23 20.37 -26.28
N ASN A 42 -12.28 19.86 -26.92
CA ASN A 42 -13.65 20.28 -26.62
C ASN A 42 -14.21 19.45 -25.45
N VAL A 43 -13.95 19.90 -24.22
CA VAL A 43 -14.44 19.25 -23.00
C VAL A 43 -15.34 20.18 -22.22
N GLU A 44 -16.57 19.74 -21.97
CA GLU A 44 -17.52 20.45 -21.12
C GLU A 44 -17.24 20.15 -19.64
N PHE A 45 -17.12 21.21 -18.84
CA PHE A 45 -16.91 21.11 -17.40
C PHE A 45 -18.19 21.41 -16.63
N VAL A 46 -18.61 20.50 -15.76
CA VAL A 46 -19.75 20.64 -14.85
C VAL A 46 -19.21 20.60 -13.42
N GLY A 47 -19.39 21.70 -12.66
CA GLY A 47 -18.88 21.79 -11.29
C GLY A 47 -17.35 21.66 -11.17
N GLY A 48 -16.60 22.13 -12.18
CA GLY A 48 -15.14 22.05 -12.21
C GLY A 48 -14.56 20.68 -12.59
N ARG A 49 -15.41 19.70 -12.98
CA ARG A 49 -14.97 18.38 -13.47
C ARG A 49 -15.47 18.14 -14.90
N PRO A 50 -14.73 17.39 -15.72
CA PRO A 50 -15.20 17.03 -17.05
C PRO A 50 -16.46 16.18 -16.96
N ARG A 51 -17.35 16.32 -17.93
CA ARG A 51 -18.54 15.47 -18.07
C ARG A 51 -18.12 13.99 -18.14
N SER A 52 -18.88 13.11 -17.50
CA SER A 52 -18.46 11.71 -17.24
C SER A 52 -18.25 10.86 -18.50
N ASP A 53 -18.96 11.19 -19.57
CA ASP A 53 -18.85 10.55 -20.89
C ASP A 53 -17.56 10.95 -21.62
N LEU A 54 -17.09 12.19 -21.46
CA LEU A 54 -15.89 12.72 -22.10
C LEU A 54 -14.59 12.34 -21.37
N PHE A 55 -14.68 11.79 -20.16
CA PHE A 55 -13.52 11.51 -19.30
C PHE A 55 -12.47 10.62 -19.99
N TYR A 56 -12.90 9.62 -20.76
CA TYR A 56 -11.99 8.64 -21.37
C TYR A 56 -11.44 9.08 -22.74
N ASP A 57 -11.99 10.12 -23.36
CA ASP A 57 -11.68 10.50 -24.75
C ASP A 57 -10.23 10.95 -24.93
N HIS A 58 -9.70 11.67 -23.93
CA HIS A 58 -8.34 12.23 -23.98
C HIS A 58 -7.38 11.60 -22.97
N LEU A 59 -7.83 10.55 -22.27
CA LEU A 59 -7.07 9.93 -21.19
C LEU A 59 -5.77 9.31 -21.71
N THR A 60 -5.83 8.60 -22.83
CA THR A 60 -4.65 7.99 -23.47
C THR A 60 -3.68 9.05 -24.00
N HIS A 61 -4.20 10.17 -24.50
CA HIS A 61 -3.40 11.29 -24.96
C HIS A 61 -2.60 11.91 -23.80
N PHE A 62 -3.23 12.12 -22.65
CA PHE A 62 -2.55 12.61 -21.44
C PHE A 62 -1.38 11.70 -21.03
N PHE A 63 -1.58 10.37 -20.97
CA PHE A 63 -0.50 9.43 -20.60
C PHE A 63 0.57 9.24 -21.67
N SER A 64 0.32 9.66 -22.90
CA SER A 64 1.32 9.72 -23.97
C SER A 64 2.03 11.08 -24.07
N ASN A 65 1.51 12.10 -23.39
CA ASN A 65 2.03 13.45 -23.52
C ASN A 65 3.22 13.69 -22.58
N ASN A 66 4.35 14.08 -23.17
CA ASN A 66 5.53 14.54 -22.46
C ASN A 66 5.38 16.00 -22.02
N PRO A 67 5.78 16.32 -20.77
CA PRO A 67 5.78 17.69 -20.30
C PRO A 67 6.78 18.54 -21.12
N SER A 68 6.46 19.81 -21.32
CA SER A 68 7.27 20.78 -22.06
C SER A 68 7.27 22.13 -21.36
N THR A 69 8.10 23.08 -21.83
CA THR A 69 8.13 24.45 -21.29
C THR A 69 6.82 25.21 -21.49
N LYS A 70 6.03 24.86 -22.51
CA LYS A 70 4.71 25.46 -22.80
C LYS A 70 3.60 24.80 -22.01
N CYS A 71 3.73 23.52 -21.68
CA CYS A 71 2.77 22.79 -20.87
C CYS A 71 3.53 21.87 -19.91
N ALA A 72 3.66 22.31 -18.66
CA ALA A 72 4.38 21.56 -17.63
C ALA A 72 3.66 20.28 -17.21
N LYS A 73 2.33 20.21 -17.41
CA LYS A 73 1.50 19.06 -17.08
C LYS A 73 1.59 18.03 -18.21
N GLY A 74 2.08 16.83 -17.91
CA GLY A 74 2.16 15.74 -18.86
C GLY A 74 2.15 14.40 -18.14
N GLY A 75 1.22 13.52 -18.53
CA GLY A 75 0.99 12.26 -17.82
C GLY A 75 2.07 11.21 -18.07
N HIS A 76 2.83 11.31 -19.17
CA HIS A 76 3.77 10.26 -19.56
C HIS A 76 4.91 10.07 -18.55
N ALA A 77 5.53 11.16 -18.12
CA ALA A 77 6.73 11.11 -17.28
C ALA A 77 6.44 10.66 -15.85
N ALA A 78 5.41 11.22 -15.20
CA ALA A 78 5.12 10.96 -13.79
C ALA A 78 4.11 9.83 -13.57
N TYR A 79 3.18 9.63 -14.52
CA TYR A 79 2.00 8.78 -14.32
C TYR A 79 1.87 7.66 -15.35
N GLY A 80 2.82 7.52 -16.28
CA GLY A 80 2.76 6.49 -17.34
C GLY A 80 2.69 5.06 -16.80
N SER A 81 3.30 4.80 -15.64
CA SER A 81 3.23 3.52 -14.91
C SER A 81 2.14 3.50 -13.82
N SER A 82 1.48 4.62 -13.56
CA SER A 82 0.52 4.76 -12.46
C SER A 82 -0.87 4.21 -12.74
N ILE A 83 -1.18 3.88 -13.99
CA ILE A 83 -2.48 3.34 -14.39
C ILE A 83 -2.30 2.11 -15.27
N LYS A 84 -3.12 1.09 -15.00
CA LYS A 84 -3.33 -0.03 -15.91
C LYS A 84 -4.66 0.11 -16.63
N LEU A 85 -4.62 0.24 -17.96
CA LEU A 85 -5.80 0.25 -18.81
C LEU A 85 -6.16 -1.15 -19.30
N SER A 86 -7.46 -1.42 -19.42
CA SER A 86 -8.04 -2.59 -20.09
C SER A 86 -7.95 -2.45 -21.61
N ARG A 87 -8.18 -3.54 -22.35
CA ARG A 87 -8.28 -3.52 -23.82
C ARG A 87 -9.34 -2.56 -24.35
N ARG A 88 -10.36 -2.26 -23.55
CA ARG A 88 -11.44 -1.30 -23.86
C ARG A 88 -11.12 0.15 -23.45
N GLY A 89 -9.89 0.45 -23.02
CA GLY A 89 -9.48 1.80 -22.59
C GLY A 89 -9.98 2.21 -21.19
N ARG A 90 -10.57 1.27 -20.42
CA ARG A 90 -11.03 1.53 -19.04
C ARG A 90 -9.92 1.29 -18.02
N ILE A 91 -9.93 2.07 -16.94
CA ILE A 91 -8.98 1.91 -15.82
C ILE A 91 -9.29 0.62 -15.05
N LEU A 92 -8.29 -0.24 -14.88
CA LEU A 92 -8.37 -1.47 -14.07
C LEU A 92 -7.81 -1.24 -12.67
N SER A 93 -6.63 -0.63 -12.60
CA SER A 93 -5.98 -0.27 -11.35
C SER A 93 -5.21 1.03 -11.52
N SER A 94 -5.04 1.74 -10.42
CA SER A 94 -4.22 2.94 -10.35
C SER A 94 -3.54 3.03 -8.99
N HIS A 95 -2.41 3.72 -8.91
CA HIS A 95 -1.78 4.03 -7.63
C HIS A 95 -1.53 5.53 -7.48
N PHE A 96 -1.45 5.97 -6.23
CA PHE A 96 -1.07 7.33 -5.86
C PHE A 96 0.22 7.26 -5.06
N MET A 97 1.27 7.88 -5.58
CA MET A 97 2.58 7.85 -4.96
C MET A 97 2.71 8.98 -3.91
N THR A 98 3.21 8.62 -2.73
CA THR A 98 3.62 9.55 -1.68
C THR A 98 4.86 9.00 -0.98
N TYR A 99 5.47 9.79 -0.11
CA TYR A 99 6.65 9.40 0.67
C TYR A 99 6.29 9.28 2.15
N HIS A 100 6.96 8.35 2.82
CA HIS A 100 7.00 8.34 4.27
C HIS A 100 7.88 9.47 4.81
N THR A 101 7.69 9.81 6.08
CA THR A 101 8.63 10.64 6.83
C THR A 101 9.97 9.92 7.00
N VAL A 102 10.96 10.59 7.58
CA VAL A 102 12.22 9.94 7.93
C VAL A 102 11.95 8.84 8.97
N LEU A 103 12.27 7.59 8.61
CA LEU A 103 12.15 6.42 9.49
C LEU A 103 13.57 5.94 9.80
N LYS A 104 13.90 5.79 11.08
CA LYS A 104 15.25 5.38 11.51
C LYS A 104 15.23 4.08 12.31
N THR A 105 14.23 3.92 13.16
CA THR A 105 14.15 2.80 14.09
C THR A 105 13.12 1.76 13.61
N SER A 106 13.25 0.52 14.08
CA SER A 106 12.31 -0.56 13.77
C SER A 106 10.87 -0.21 14.13
N SER A 107 10.66 0.49 15.26
CA SER A 107 9.35 0.97 15.67
C SER A 107 8.78 2.02 14.72
N ASP A 108 9.62 2.91 14.16
CA ASP A 108 9.17 3.87 13.15
C ASP A 108 8.62 3.16 11.91
N PHE A 109 9.31 2.13 11.42
CA PHE A 109 8.86 1.34 10.26
C PHE A 109 7.53 0.63 10.52
N ILE A 110 7.39 0.00 11.69
CA ILE A 110 6.16 -0.70 12.10
C ILE A 110 5.00 0.30 12.25
N ASN A 111 5.23 1.44 12.90
CA ASN A 111 4.22 2.48 13.10
C ASN A 111 3.81 3.15 11.78
N ALA A 112 4.77 3.43 10.90
CA ALA A 112 4.52 3.97 9.56
C ALA A 112 3.68 3.00 8.70
N MET A 113 3.96 1.71 8.77
CA MET A 113 3.18 0.68 8.08
C MET A 113 1.76 0.56 8.65
N THR A 114 1.63 0.53 9.99
CA THR A 114 0.33 0.43 10.68
C THR A 114 -0.55 1.64 10.39
N SER A 115 0.00 2.85 10.45
CA SER A 115 -0.70 4.08 10.13
C SER A 115 -1.13 4.13 8.66
N ALA A 116 -0.27 3.72 7.72
CA ALA A 116 -0.62 3.63 6.31
C ALA A 116 -1.78 2.65 6.06
N ARG A 117 -1.75 1.46 6.69
CA ARG A 117 -2.86 0.48 6.61
C ARG A 117 -4.16 1.04 7.15
N ARG A 118 -4.10 1.77 8.27
CA ARG A 118 -5.28 2.44 8.86
C ARG A 118 -5.87 3.49 7.93
N ILE A 119 -5.04 4.30 7.28
CA ILE A 119 -5.49 5.30 6.29
C ILE A 119 -6.13 4.60 5.09
N ALA A 120 -5.49 3.56 4.55
CA ALA A 120 -5.99 2.82 3.42
C ALA A 120 -7.33 2.12 3.71
N ALA A 121 -7.49 1.54 4.91
CA ALA A 121 -8.75 0.96 5.36
C ALA A 121 -9.87 2.01 5.49
N ASN A 122 -9.56 3.20 5.99
CA ASN A 122 -10.52 4.30 6.08
C ASN A 122 -10.96 4.79 4.68
N ILE A 123 -10.01 4.96 3.75
CA ILE A 123 -10.30 5.32 2.35
C ILE A 123 -11.16 4.24 1.69
N THR A 124 -10.82 2.96 1.89
CA THR A 124 -11.59 1.82 1.40
C THR A 124 -13.03 1.85 1.92
N ALA A 125 -13.23 2.08 3.22
CA ALA A 125 -14.56 2.19 3.81
C ALA A 125 -15.36 3.37 3.22
N MET A 126 -14.72 4.54 3.06
CA MET A 126 -15.35 5.73 2.48
C MET A 126 -15.76 5.53 1.03
N LEU A 127 -14.90 4.91 0.20
CA LEU A 127 -15.19 4.66 -1.22
C LEU A 127 -16.32 3.64 -1.42
N ASN A 128 -16.48 2.70 -0.49
CA ASN A 128 -17.51 1.68 -0.58
C ASN A 128 -18.86 2.11 0.04
N LYS A 129 -18.90 3.24 0.76
CA LYS A 129 -20.12 3.75 1.42
C LYS A 129 -21.26 3.99 0.44
N ASP A 130 -20.97 4.62 -0.70
CA ASP A 130 -21.98 5.01 -1.70
C ASP A 130 -22.27 3.89 -2.72
N ARG A 131 -21.54 2.78 -2.64
CA ARG A 131 -21.63 1.68 -3.62
C ARG A 131 -22.67 0.61 -3.27
N ASN A 132 -23.33 0.69 -2.12
CA ASN A 132 -24.31 -0.31 -1.65
C ASN A 132 -23.87 -1.77 -1.87
N GLY A 133 -22.57 -2.06 -1.70
CA GLY A 133 -21.99 -3.40 -1.89
C GLY A 133 -21.78 -3.86 -3.34
N GLN A 134 -22.13 -3.04 -4.34
CA GLN A 134 -21.85 -3.35 -5.75
C GLN A 134 -20.40 -3.01 -6.10
N CYS A 135 -19.63 -4.03 -6.51
CA CYS A 135 -18.22 -3.91 -6.88
C CYS A 135 -17.37 -3.23 -5.78
N PRO A 136 -17.05 -3.93 -4.67
CA PRO A 136 -16.20 -3.37 -3.64
C PRO A 136 -14.82 -3.04 -4.20
N ILE A 137 -14.30 -1.85 -3.87
CA ILE A 137 -12.94 -1.43 -4.18
C ILE A 137 -12.13 -1.56 -2.91
N GLU A 138 -10.96 -2.18 -3.01
CA GLU A 138 -9.96 -2.20 -1.94
C GLU A 138 -8.82 -1.25 -2.28
N VAL A 139 -8.41 -0.45 -1.29
CA VAL A 139 -7.22 0.39 -1.33
C VAL A 139 -6.24 -0.16 -0.31
N PHE A 140 -5.02 -0.47 -0.74
CA PHE A 140 -3.95 -0.95 0.11
C PHE A 140 -2.68 -0.12 -0.10
N PRO A 141 -1.88 0.12 0.96
CA PRO A 141 -0.62 0.83 0.84
C PRO A 141 0.52 -0.15 0.52
N TYR A 142 1.46 0.27 -0.31
CA TYR A 142 2.65 -0.50 -0.65
C TYR A 142 3.92 0.31 -0.42
N SER A 143 4.90 -0.31 0.24
CA SER A 143 6.27 0.17 0.31
C SER A 143 7.23 -1.02 0.38
N VAL A 144 8.46 -0.83 -0.08
CA VAL A 144 9.48 -1.91 -0.17
C VAL A 144 9.71 -2.57 1.18
N PHE A 145 9.70 -1.81 2.27
CA PHE A 145 10.00 -2.33 3.61
C PHE A 145 8.82 -3.07 4.26
N TYR A 146 7.59 -2.95 3.75
CA TYR A 146 6.41 -3.56 4.40
C TYR A 146 6.54 -5.08 4.50
N VAL A 147 7.07 -5.73 3.48
CA VAL A 147 7.25 -7.20 3.47
C VAL A 147 8.19 -7.66 4.59
N PHE A 148 9.22 -6.89 4.93
CA PHE A 148 10.17 -7.25 5.98
C PHE A 148 9.62 -6.98 7.39
N TYR A 149 8.82 -5.92 7.54
CA TYR A 149 8.33 -5.49 8.85
C TYR A 149 6.95 -6.07 9.23
N GLU A 150 6.24 -6.69 8.28
CA GLU A 150 4.93 -7.30 8.52
C GLU A 150 4.95 -8.35 9.65
N GLN A 151 5.98 -9.19 9.69
CA GLN A 151 6.13 -10.25 10.69
C GLN A 151 6.14 -9.73 12.13
N TYR A 152 6.65 -8.52 12.36
CA TYR A 152 6.75 -7.97 13.72
C TYR A 152 5.40 -7.55 14.29
N MET A 153 4.35 -7.47 13.47
CA MET A 153 2.99 -7.19 13.95
C MET A 153 2.37 -8.39 14.66
N THR A 154 2.75 -9.62 14.31
CA THR A 154 2.18 -10.85 14.87
C THR A 154 3.18 -11.66 15.70
N ILE A 155 4.47 -11.29 15.67
CA ILE A 155 5.56 -12.09 16.27
C ILE A 155 5.34 -12.47 17.73
N VAL A 156 4.75 -11.59 18.54
CA VAL A 156 4.48 -11.88 19.96
C VAL A 156 3.42 -12.99 20.09
N MET A 157 2.35 -12.90 19.30
CA MET A 157 1.30 -13.92 19.28
C MET A 157 1.85 -15.25 18.78
N ASP A 158 2.62 -15.21 17.69
CA ASP A 158 3.21 -16.40 17.08
C ASP A 158 4.18 -17.08 18.04
N ALA A 159 5.02 -16.32 18.74
CA ALA A 159 5.93 -16.83 19.76
C ALA A 159 5.18 -17.45 20.95
N CYS A 160 4.16 -16.77 21.48
CA CYS A 160 3.34 -17.32 22.57
C CYS A 160 2.68 -18.65 22.17
N ILE A 161 2.13 -18.73 20.96
CA ILE A 161 1.50 -19.97 20.46
C ILE A 161 2.54 -21.09 20.35
N GLN A 162 3.73 -20.80 19.81
CA GLN A 162 4.80 -21.80 19.68
C GLN A 162 5.31 -22.31 21.03
N LEU A 163 5.51 -21.42 22.00
CA LEU A 163 5.94 -21.79 23.36
C LEU A 163 4.88 -22.59 24.10
N VAL A 164 3.60 -22.21 23.99
CA VAL A 164 2.52 -22.98 24.63
C VAL A 164 2.39 -24.35 24.00
N LEU A 165 2.50 -24.46 22.67
CA LEU A 165 2.49 -25.75 21.98
C LEU A 165 3.65 -26.65 22.39
N SER A 166 4.86 -26.09 22.58
CA SER A 166 6.01 -26.88 23.04
C SER A 166 5.84 -27.36 24.49
N LEU A 167 5.36 -26.52 25.40
CA LEU A 167 5.05 -26.93 26.79
C LEU A 167 3.97 -28.02 26.83
N VAL A 168 2.88 -27.87 26.06
CA VAL A 168 1.82 -28.89 25.96
C VAL A 168 2.39 -30.23 25.46
N ALA A 169 3.28 -30.20 24.46
CA ALA A 169 3.92 -31.41 23.95
C ALA A 169 4.83 -32.07 25.00
N ILE A 170 5.64 -31.28 25.72
CA ILE A 170 6.51 -31.77 26.80
C ILE A 170 5.68 -32.39 27.91
N PHE A 171 4.61 -31.73 28.36
CA PHE A 171 3.69 -32.24 29.37
C PHE A 171 3.05 -33.57 28.95
N ALA A 172 2.57 -33.67 27.71
CA ALA A 172 1.95 -34.89 27.21
C ALA A 172 2.93 -36.07 27.16
N VAL A 173 4.13 -35.85 26.61
CA VAL A 173 5.16 -36.90 26.49
C VAL A 173 5.67 -37.33 27.87
N THR A 174 5.95 -36.39 28.77
CA THR A 174 6.44 -36.69 30.12
C THR A 174 5.41 -37.43 30.95
N THR A 175 4.13 -37.06 30.88
CA THR A 175 3.03 -37.77 31.57
C THR A 175 2.95 -39.24 31.12
N VAL A 176 3.06 -39.50 29.82
CA VAL A 176 3.01 -40.87 29.29
C VAL A 176 4.23 -41.68 29.70
N LEU A 177 5.44 -41.10 29.59
CA LEU A 177 6.70 -41.81 29.88
C LEU A 177 6.90 -42.09 31.38
N LEU A 178 6.39 -41.22 32.26
CA LEU A 178 6.46 -41.41 33.72
C LEU A 178 5.39 -42.35 34.28
N GLY A 179 4.62 -43.03 33.42
CA GLY A 179 3.62 -44.01 33.85
C GLY A 179 2.25 -43.40 34.18
N LEU A 180 1.81 -42.40 33.42
CA LEU A 180 0.55 -41.66 33.61
C LEU A 180 0.49 -40.88 34.92
N ASP A 181 1.62 -40.32 35.37
CA ASP A 181 1.67 -39.40 36.51
C ASP A 181 1.69 -37.92 36.05
N PRO A 182 0.54 -37.23 36.05
CA PRO A 182 0.47 -35.83 35.64
C PRO A 182 1.10 -34.87 36.65
N TRP A 183 1.27 -35.26 37.93
CA TRP A 183 1.81 -34.37 38.95
C TRP A 183 3.31 -34.14 38.76
N SER A 184 4.07 -35.21 38.51
CA SER A 184 5.49 -35.11 38.21
C SER A 184 5.75 -34.35 36.91
N ALA A 185 4.96 -34.61 35.86
CA ALA A 185 5.03 -33.88 34.59
C ALA A 185 4.76 -32.37 34.76
N PHE A 186 3.79 -32.00 35.59
CA PHE A 186 3.47 -30.60 35.88
C PHE A 186 4.61 -29.86 36.59
N ILE A 187 5.28 -30.52 37.54
CA ILE A 187 6.44 -29.91 38.23
C ILE A 187 7.57 -29.63 37.23
N ILE A 188 7.82 -30.55 36.30
CA ILE A 188 8.81 -30.37 35.23
C ILE A 188 8.41 -29.18 34.34
N ASP A 189 7.16 -29.14 33.87
CA ASP A 189 6.66 -28.05 33.01
C ASP A 189 6.75 -26.67 33.69
N LEU A 190 6.46 -26.61 35.00
CA LEU A 190 6.62 -25.40 35.81
C LEU A 190 8.09 -24.96 35.89
N THR A 191 9.02 -25.90 36.08
CA THR A 191 10.47 -25.57 36.11
C THR A 191 10.98 -25.05 34.77
N ILE A 192 10.54 -25.64 33.65
CA ILE A 192 10.87 -25.15 32.30
C ILE A 192 10.29 -23.75 32.09
N SER A 193 9.04 -23.53 32.47
CA SER A 193 8.40 -22.22 32.40
C SER A 193 9.18 -21.15 33.18
N CYS A 194 9.64 -21.47 34.40
CA CYS A 194 10.51 -20.59 35.18
C CYS A 194 11.84 -20.27 34.47
N ILE A 195 12.46 -21.24 33.79
CA ILE A 195 13.69 -21.02 32.99
C ILE A 195 13.39 -20.05 31.84
N LEU A 196 12.30 -20.26 31.10
CA LEU A 196 11.89 -19.38 30.00
C LEU A 196 11.64 -17.94 30.46
N PHE A 197 10.93 -17.74 31.58
CA PHE A 197 10.72 -16.41 32.15
C PHE A 197 12.04 -15.73 32.55
N ASN A 198 12.99 -16.47 33.12
CA ASN A 198 14.31 -15.93 33.44
C ASN A 198 15.11 -15.54 32.18
N LEU A 199 15.03 -16.34 31.11
CA LEU A 199 15.68 -16.02 29.83
C LEU A 199 15.08 -14.77 29.20
N ILE A 200 13.75 -14.63 29.17
CA ILE A 200 13.08 -13.42 28.66
C ILE A 200 13.46 -12.20 29.51
N GLY A 201 13.52 -12.35 30.83
CA GLY A 201 13.99 -11.28 31.73
C GLY A 201 15.44 -10.87 31.47
N LEU A 202 16.32 -11.83 31.20
CA LEU A 202 17.71 -11.57 30.83
C LEU A 202 17.81 -10.87 29.47
N MET A 203 16.99 -11.27 28.48
CA MET A 203 16.93 -10.60 27.17
C MET A 203 16.58 -9.12 27.32
N TYR A 204 15.63 -8.80 28.19
CA TYR A 204 15.28 -7.41 28.49
C TYR A 204 16.46 -6.66 29.14
N TRP A 205 17.11 -7.25 30.13
CA TRP A 205 18.23 -6.60 30.82
C TRP A 205 19.44 -6.39 29.92
N TRP A 206 19.71 -7.34 29.00
CA TRP A 206 20.83 -7.27 28.07
C TRP A 206 20.49 -6.53 26.75
N SER A 207 19.29 -5.96 26.64
CA SER A 207 18.83 -5.22 25.46
C SER A 207 18.89 -6.04 24.15
N ILE A 208 18.47 -7.31 24.21
CA ILE A 208 18.36 -8.18 23.04
C ILE A 208 16.99 -7.99 22.40
N ASP A 209 16.97 -7.65 21.11
CA ASP A 209 15.74 -7.45 20.36
C ASP A 209 14.92 -8.75 20.22
N PHE A 210 13.61 -8.63 20.43
CA PHE A 210 12.66 -9.72 20.22
C PHE A 210 12.29 -9.83 18.72
N ASN A 211 13.04 -10.67 18.00
CA ASN A 211 12.88 -10.93 16.56
C ASN A 211 12.73 -12.43 16.28
N ALA A 212 12.48 -12.80 15.01
CA ALA A 212 12.23 -14.20 14.64
C ALA A 212 13.40 -15.13 15.01
N VAL A 213 14.64 -14.65 14.98
CA VAL A 213 15.83 -15.45 15.38
C VAL A 213 15.84 -15.69 16.89
N SER A 214 15.50 -14.66 17.68
CA SER A 214 15.41 -14.81 19.14
C SER A 214 14.28 -15.76 19.56
N VAL A 215 13.15 -15.78 18.83
CA VAL A 215 12.06 -16.71 19.08
C VAL A 215 12.51 -18.15 18.80
N VAL A 216 13.26 -18.38 17.71
CA VAL A 216 13.83 -19.71 17.41
C VAL A 216 14.81 -20.18 18.47
N ASN A 217 15.57 -19.28 19.11
CA ASN A 217 16.47 -19.67 20.20
C ASN A 217 15.73 -19.96 21.52
N LEU A 218 14.49 -19.47 21.66
CA LEU A 218 13.68 -19.63 22.86
C LEU A 218 12.85 -20.92 22.83
N VAL A 219 12.44 -21.34 21.62
CA VAL A 219 11.74 -22.61 21.35
C VAL A 219 12.74 -23.77 21.36
#